data_AF-A0A074XH46-F1
#
_entry.id   AF-A0A074XH46-F1
#
_cell.length_a   1.000
_cell.length_b   1.000
_cell.length_c   1.000
_cell.angle_alpha   90.00
_cell.angle_beta   90.00
_cell.angle_gamma   90.00
#
_symmetry.space_group_name_H-M   'P 1'
#
loop_
_entity.id
_entity.type
_entity.pdbx_description
1 polymer ?
#
loop_
_entity_poly.entity_id
_entity_poly.type
_entity_poly.pdbx_seq_one_letter_code
_entity_poly.pdbx_strand_id
1 'polypeptide(L)'
;MEDLPNSLIVRLPPQGPASDAFSSAPREKHNKKSIRPPVLLHREHEEPHGYLSQWYLSSFTDPTTNQTYNCAEQYMMHHKALFRDDLTTAASILATPYPKDQKALGRCVANWDDEAWDAVKEKVVEDGSYLKFSQNKDLKERLLMTGERELVEASASDRVWGVGFNAKSALSKRDEWGSNLLGKCLMRARERVKEDEAKRV
;
A
#
# COMPACT_ATOMS: atom_id res chain seq x y z
N MET A 1 -30.18 88.02 13.34
CA MET A 1 -31.09 87.89 14.49
C MET A 1 -30.72 86.57 15.13
N GLU A 2 -29.87 86.69 16.15
CA GLU A 2 -30.20 86.29 17.55
C GLU A 2 -29.86 84.80 17.72
N ASP A 3 -29.16 84.29 18.72
CA ASP A 3 -28.37 84.82 19.83
C ASP A 3 -27.54 83.59 20.30
N LEU A 4 -26.31 83.80 20.74
CA LEU A 4 -25.66 82.90 21.71
C LEU A 4 -26.12 83.38 23.11
N PRO A 5 -26.29 82.53 24.16
CA PRO A 5 -25.10 81.99 24.82
C PRO A 5 -25.23 80.71 25.70
N ASN A 6 -24.05 80.27 26.14
CA ASN A 6 -23.68 79.70 27.45
C ASN A 6 -24.29 78.36 27.90
N SER A 7 -23.49 77.28 27.94
CA SER A 7 -22.41 76.97 28.89
C SER A 7 -22.90 76.11 30.05
N LEU A 8 -22.39 74.88 30.13
CA LEU A 8 -21.80 74.39 31.36
C LEU A 8 -20.82 73.27 31.04
N ILE A 9 -19.56 73.62 31.29
CA ILE A 9 -18.38 72.77 31.24
C ILE A 9 -18.45 71.77 32.40
N VAL A 10 -18.28 70.48 32.09
CA VAL A 10 -17.67 69.54 33.04
C VAL A 10 -16.55 68.82 32.29
N ARG A 11 -15.31 69.09 32.71
CA ARG A 11 -14.08 68.47 32.20
C ARG A 11 -14.07 66.97 32.54
N LEU A 12 -13.82 66.13 31.54
CA LEU A 12 -13.36 64.76 31.71
C LEU A 12 -11.94 64.60 31.10
N PRO A 13 -11.07 63.76 31.70
CA PRO A 13 -9.64 63.66 31.38
C PRO A 13 -9.38 62.94 30.03
N PRO A 14 -8.19 63.14 29.43
CA PRO A 14 -7.87 62.63 28.09
C PRO A 14 -7.77 61.10 28.07
N GLN A 15 -8.55 60.49 27.17
CA GLN A 15 -8.44 59.07 26.83
C GLN A 15 -7.18 58.84 25.98
N GLY A 16 -6.27 58.01 26.50
CA GLY A 16 -5.15 57.46 25.74
C GLY A 16 -5.63 56.48 24.67
N PRO A 17 -4.77 56.14 23.69
CA PRO A 17 -5.20 55.39 22.50
C PRO A 17 -5.58 53.95 22.84
N ALA A 18 -6.65 53.50 22.19
CA ALA A 18 -7.18 52.15 22.24
C ALA A 18 -6.09 51.12 21.92
N SER A 19 -5.89 50.17 22.84
CA SER A 19 -5.10 48.98 22.61
C SER A 19 -5.92 47.96 21.83
N ASP A 20 -5.53 47.69 20.59
CA ASP A 20 -5.99 46.56 19.80
C ASP A 20 -5.62 45.25 20.52
N ALA A 21 -6.61 44.64 21.16
CA ALA A 21 -6.49 43.28 21.66
C ALA A 21 -6.48 42.31 20.46
N PHE A 22 -5.28 41.98 19.98
CA PHE A 22 -5.07 40.84 19.11
C PHE A 22 -5.51 39.57 19.84
N SER A 23 -6.69 39.06 19.49
CA SER A 23 -7.12 37.72 19.83
C SER A 23 -6.19 36.72 19.15
N SER A 24 -5.21 36.20 19.90
CA SER A 24 -4.33 35.12 19.46
C SER A 24 -5.02 33.77 19.64
N ALA A 25 -6.02 33.48 18.80
CA ALA A 25 -6.45 32.11 18.61
C ALA A 25 -5.31 31.34 17.90
N PRO A 26 -4.90 30.15 18.37
CA PRO A 26 -3.91 29.35 17.67
C PRO A 26 -4.46 28.98 16.29
N ARG A 27 -3.81 29.41 15.22
CA ARG A 27 -4.07 28.88 13.87
C ARG A 27 -3.77 27.39 13.92
N GLU A 28 -4.82 26.55 13.83
CA GLU A 28 -4.67 25.14 13.55
C GLU A 28 -3.82 24.99 12.29
N LYS A 29 -2.58 24.54 12.49
CA LYS A 29 -1.74 24.08 11.39
C LYS A 29 -2.40 22.82 10.85
N HIS A 30 -3.30 23.01 9.89
CA HIS A 30 -3.76 21.94 9.03
C HIS A 30 -2.53 21.40 8.31
N ASN A 31 -1.91 20.38 8.90
CA ASN A 31 -0.87 19.59 8.30
C ASN A 31 -1.53 18.79 7.18
N LYS A 32 -1.79 19.45 6.05
CA LYS A 32 -2.15 18.78 4.80
C LYS A 32 -0.91 17.97 4.43
N LYS A 33 -0.79 16.74 4.96
CA LYS A 33 0.12 15.74 4.41
C LYS A 33 -0.14 15.78 2.91
N SER A 34 0.85 16.22 2.14
CA SER A 34 0.78 16.21 0.68
C SER A 34 0.56 14.76 0.27
N ILE A 35 -0.70 14.36 0.04
CA ILE A 35 -1.05 12.99 -0.33
C ILE A 35 -0.57 12.82 -1.76
N ARG A 36 0.66 12.33 -1.92
CA ARG A 36 1.18 11.91 -3.22
C ARG A 36 0.18 10.90 -3.82
N PRO A 37 -0.11 10.97 -5.13
CA PRO A 37 -1.11 10.09 -5.74
C PRO A 37 -0.75 8.62 -5.54
N PRO A 38 -1.73 7.70 -5.49
CA PRO A 38 -1.44 6.26 -5.39
C PRO A 38 -0.49 5.77 -6.49
N VAL A 39 0.21 4.67 -6.22
CA VAL A 39 0.97 3.90 -7.22
C VAL A 39 0.06 2.82 -7.77
N LEU A 40 -0.16 2.83 -9.07
CA LEU A 40 -0.94 1.80 -9.77
C LEU A 40 0.02 0.74 -10.33
N LEU A 41 -0.25 -0.53 -10.05
CA LEU A 41 0.46 -1.70 -10.58
C LEU A 41 -0.54 -2.68 -11.21
N HIS A 42 -0.08 -3.52 -12.15
CA HIS A 42 -0.88 -4.62 -12.70
C HIS A 42 0.05 -5.69 -13.31
N ARG A 43 0.50 -5.48 -14.55
CA ARG A 43 1.35 -6.45 -15.26
C ARG A 43 2.82 -6.24 -14.98
N GLU A 44 3.57 -7.33 -14.96
CA GLU A 44 5.00 -7.37 -14.67
C GLU A 44 5.87 -6.56 -15.64
N HIS A 45 5.41 -6.37 -16.87
CA HIS A 45 6.11 -5.60 -17.91
C HIS A 45 5.66 -4.12 -18.00
N GLU A 46 4.68 -3.69 -17.20
CA GLU A 46 4.20 -2.30 -17.23
C GLU A 46 5.14 -1.38 -16.43
N GLU A 47 5.88 -0.52 -17.11
CA GLU A 47 6.71 0.48 -16.42
C GLU A 47 5.88 1.68 -15.92
N PRO A 48 6.28 2.34 -14.81
CA PRO A 48 7.48 2.04 -14.01
C PRO A 48 7.24 1.08 -12.84
N HIS A 49 6.07 0.43 -12.75
CA HIS A 49 5.61 -0.24 -11.50
C HIS A 49 5.39 -1.75 -11.59
N GLY A 50 5.69 -2.38 -12.73
CA GLY A 50 5.49 -3.81 -12.97
C GLY A 50 6.29 -4.70 -12.01
N TYR A 51 7.39 -4.18 -11.46
CA TYR A 51 8.17 -4.83 -10.42
C TYR A 51 7.38 -5.18 -9.14
N LEU A 52 6.27 -4.48 -8.88
CA LEU A 52 5.36 -4.75 -7.77
C LEU A 52 4.46 -5.97 -8.02
N SER A 53 4.31 -6.41 -9.27
CA SER A 53 3.52 -7.59 -9.63
C SER A 53 4.12 -8.87 -9.02
N GLN A 54 3.24 -9.81 -8.65
CA GLN A 54 3.64 -11.14 -8.18
C GLN A 54 4.31 -11.97 -9.29
N TRP A 55 4.05 -11.63 -10.55
CA TRP A 55 4.54 -12.32 -11.74
C TRP A 55 5.91 -11.82 -12.21
N TYR A 56 6.40 -10.72 -11.64
CA TYR A 56 7.73 -10.22 -11.94
C TYR A 56 8.78 -11.21 -11.47
N LEU A 57 9.60 -11.70 -12.40
CA LEU A 57 10.67 -12.66 -12.11
C LEU A 57 11.75 -11.99 -11.25
N SER A 58 11.91 -12.51 -10.05
CA SER A 58 12.87 -12.04 -9.06
C SER A 58 13.06 -13.15 -8.05
N SER A 59 14.19 -13.84 -8.12
CA SER A 59 14.44 -15.00 -7.26
C SER A 59 14.62 -14.58 -5.80
N PHE A 60 14.12 -15.41 -4.88
CA PHE A 60 14.35 -15.28 -3.44
C PHE A 60 14.23 -16.65 -2.76
N THR A 61 14.84 -16.78 -1.60
CA THR A 61 14.89 -18.02 -0.82
C THR A 61 14.15 -17.84 0.50
N ASP A 62 13.28 -18.78 0.85
CA ASP A 62 12.71 -18.84 2.19
C ASP A 62 13.74 -19.43 3.15
N PRO A 63 14.25 -18.68 4.14
CA PRO A 63 15.30 -19.16 5.03
C PRO A 63 14.83 -20.27 5.99
N THR A 64 13.52 -20.44 6.18
CA THR A 64 12.97 -21.46 7.08
C THR A 64 12.97 -22.86 6.46
N THR A 65 12.82 -22.93 5.13
CA THR A 65 12.76 -24.18 4.36
C THR A 65 13.95 -24.36 3.42
N ASN A 66 14.75 -23.31 3.24
CA ASN A 66 15.80 -23.19 2.22
C ASN A 66 15.29 -23.37 0.77
N GLN A 67 13.98 -23.25 0.55
CA GLN A 67 13.38 -23.33 -0.77
C GLN A 67 13.55 -22.01 -1.52
N THR A 68 14.03 -22.08 -2.76
CA THR A 68 14.14 -20.92 -3.66
C THR A 68 12.96 -20.86 -4.60
N TYR A 69 12.42 -19.67 -4.81
CA TYR A 69 11.31 -19.37 -5.70
C TYR A 69 11.77 -18.38 -6.75
N ASN A 70 11.25 -18.49 -7.98
CA ASN A 70 11.62 -17.60 -9.08
C ASN A 70 10.80 -16.30 -9.14
N CYS A 71 9.65 -16.28 -8.48
CA CYS A 71 8.78 -15.12 -8.34
C CYS A 71 7.81 -15.34 -7.15
N ALA A 72 7.07 -14.29 -6.79
CA ALA A 72 6.17 -14.34 -5.65
C ALA A 72 4.88 -15.14 -5.93
N GLU A 73 4.45 -15.26 -7.19
CA GLU A 73 3.36 -16.18 -7.58
C GLU A 73 3.73 -17.64 -7.28
N GLN A 74 4.95 -18.07 -7.60
CA GLN A 74 5.40 -19.44 -7.30
C GLN A 74 5.32 -19.73 -5.80
N TYR A 75 5.79 -18.79 -4.98
CA TYR A 75 5.71 -18.87 -3.52
C TYR A 75 4.26 -19.03 -3.05
N MET A 76 3.37 -18.14 -3.50
CA MET A 76 1.96 -18.16 -3.11
C MET A 76 1.29 -19.48 -3.50
N MET A 77 1.47 -19.95 -4.73
CA MET A 77 0.83 -21.18 -5.22
C MET A 77 1.41 -22.41 -4.52
N HIS A 78 2.72 -22.45 -4.26
CA HIS A 78 3.35 -23.54 -3.52
C HIS A 78 2.79 -23.64 -2.09
N HIS A 79 2.74 -22.52 -1.36
CA HIS A 79 2.14 -22.47 -0.02
C HIS A 79 0.65 -22.80 -0.02
N LYS A 80 -0.08 -22.42 -1.08
CA LYS A 80 -1.48 -22.81 -1.27
C LYS A 80 -1.64 -24.34 -1.38
N ALA A 81 -0.74 -25.02 -2.09
CA ALA A 81 -0.75 -26.48 -2.19
C ALA A 81 -0.36 -27.16 -0.87
N LEU A 82 0.69 -26.65 -0.20
CA LEU A 82 1.09 -27.13 1.12
C LEU A 82 -0.01 -26.98 2.17
N PHE A 83 -0.80 -25.90 2.13
CA PHE A 83 -1.91 -25.66 3.05
C PHE A 83 -3.01 -26.74 2.99
N ARG A 84 -3.12 -27.47 1.88
CA ARG A 84 -4.07 -28.57 1.69
C ARG A 84 -3.39 -29.95 1.65
N ASP A 85 -2.14 -30.02 2.08
CA ASP A 85 -1.31 -31.23 2.03
C ASP A 85 -1.20 -31.85 0.61
N ASP A 86 -1.38 -31.05 -0.44
CA ASP A 86 -1.29 -31.48 -1.84
C ASP A 86 0.16 -31.42 -2.33
N LEU A 87 0.97 -32.38 -1.87
CA LEU A 87 2.40 -32.43 -2.15
C LEU A 87 2.72 -32.67 -3.64
N THR A 88 1.82 -33.31 -4.38
CA THR A 88 1.98 -33.53 -5.83
C THR A 88 1.86 -32.22 -6.59
N THR A 89 0.83 -31.42 -6.31
CA THR A 89 0.68 -30.09 -6.90
C THR A 89 1.80 -29.16 -6.44
N ALA A 90 2.20 -29.22 -5.16
CA ALA A 90 3.31 -28.45 -4.62
C ALA A 90 4.63 -28.68 -5.38
N ALA A 91 5.01 -29.95 -5.58
CA ALA A 91 6.19 -30.31 -6.37
C ALA A 91 6.09 -29.83 -7.83
N SER A 92 4.91 -29.95 -8.44
CA SER A 92 4.67 -29.50 -9.82
C SER A 92 4.84 -27.98 -9.97
N ILE A 93 4.39 -27.20 -8.97
CA ILE A 93 4.54 -25.73 -8.94
C ILE A 93 6.01 -25.34 -8.85
N LEU A 94 6.80 -26.02 -8.01
CA LEU A 94 8.23 -25.76 -7.88
C LEU A 94 9.02 -26.07 -9.17
N ALA A 95 8.60 -27.11 -9.90
CA ALA A 95 9.20 -27.49 -11.17
C ALA A 95 8.82 -26.55 -12.35
N THR A 96 7.84 -25.67 -12.15
CA THR A 96 7.28 -24.83 -13.23
C THR A 96 7.90 -23.43 -13.23
N PRO A 97 8.56 -22.98 -14.33
CA PRO A 97 9.24 -21.68 -14.35
C PRO A 97 8.32 -20.50 -14.70
N TYR A 98 7.12 -20.73 -15.23
CA TYR A 98 6.26 -19.66 -15.73
C TYR A 98 5.12 -19.31 -14.76
N PRO A 99 4.96 -18.04 -14.33
CA PRO A 99 3.93 -17.63 -13.37
C PRO A 99 2.50 -18.01 -13.78
N LYS A 100 2.20 -17.94 -15.08
CA LYS A 100 0.90 -18.34 -15.62
C LYS A 100 0.57 -19.80 -15.32
N ASP A 101 1.55 -20.68 -15.48
CA ASP A 101 1.38 -22.12 -15.29
C ASP A 101 1.39 -22.48 -13.80
N GLN A 102 2.21 -21.79 -12.99
CA GLN A 102 2.18 -21.89 -11.52
C GLN A 102 0.79 -21.54 -10.98
N LYS A 103 0.19 -20.43 -11.46
CA LYS A 103 -1.17 -20.03 -11.11
C LYS A 103 -2.21 -21.05 -11.56
N ALA A 104 -2.05 -21.63 -12.73
CA ALA A 104 -2.95 -22.67 -13.24
C ALA A 104 -2.91 -23.91 -12.33
N LEU A 105 -1.72 -24.37 -11.95
CA LEU A 105 -1.54 -25.48 -11.00
C LEU A 105 -2.14 -25.17 -9.64
N GLY A 106 -1.92 -23.96 -9.11
CA GLY A 106 -2.50 -23.55 -7.84
C GLY A 106 -4.03 -23.45 -7.83
N ARG A 107 -4.71 -23.43 -8.99
CA ARG A 107 -6.17 -23.57 -9.09
C ARG A 107 -6.64 -25.02 -9.03
N CYS A 108 -5.74 -25.97 -9.25
CA CYS A 108 -6.03 -27.41 -9.26
C CYS A 108 -5.72 -28.09 -7.91
N VAL A 109 -5.33 -27.33 -6.88
CA VAL A 109 -5.06 -27.86 -5.53
C VAL A 109 -6.27 -28.64 -5.02
N ALA A 110 -6.04 -29.88 -4.59
CA ALA A 110 -7.09 -30.77 -4.12
C ALA A 110 -7.72 -30.31 -2.79
N ASN A 111 -8.95 -30.79 -2.51
CA ASN A 111 -9.67 -30.56 -1.26
C ASN A 111 -9.80 -29.08 -0.88
N TRP A 112 -10.07 -28.19 -1.84
CA TRP A 112 -10.01 -26.75 -1.61
C TRP A 112 -11.08 -26.22 -0.64
N ASP A 113 -10.68 -25.28 0.22
CA ASP A 113 -11.53 -24.55 1.17
C ASP A 113 -11.18 -23.06 1.11
N ASP A 114 -12.07 -22.26 0.51
CA ASP A 114 -11.88 -20.82 0.35
C ASP A 114 -11.88 -20.08 1.70
N GLU A 115 -12.72 -20.48 2.66
CA GLU A 115 -12.84 -19.78 3.94
C GLU A 115 -11.59 -20.00 4.79
N ALA A 116 -11.09 -21.24 4.83
CA ALA A 116 -9.86 -21.56 5.52
C ALA A 116 -8.64 -20.87 4.88
N TRP A 117 -8.59 -20.79 3.55
CA TRP A 117 -7.52 -20.06 2.85
C TRP A 117 -7.61 -18.55 3.07
N ASP A 118 -8.80 -17.98 3.10
CA ASP A 118 -9.03 -16.56 3.29
C ASP A 118 -8.47 -16.05 4.61
N ALA A 119 -8.44 -16.90 5.64
CA ALA A 119 -7.82 -16.60 6.93
C ALA A 119 -6.28 -16.47 6.88
N VAL A 120 -5.60 -17.04 5.87
CA VAL A 120 -4.13 -17.12 5.82
C VAL A 120 -3.49 -16.49 4.58
N LYS A 121 -4.24 -16.32 3.48
CA LYS A 121 -3.73 -15.91 2.17
C LYS A 121 -2.95 -14.61 2.19
N GLU A 122 -3.41 -13.64 2.97
CA GLU A 122 -2.77 -12.33 3.08
C GLU A 122 -1.38 -12.44 3.69
N LYS A 123 -1.22 -13.27 4.74
CA LYS A 123 0.06 -13.48 5.40
C LYS A 123 1.06 -14.15 4.45
N VAL A 124 0.63 -15.16 3.70
CA VAL A 124 1.45 -15.83 2.68
C VAL A 124 1.94 -14.84 1.64
N VAL A 125 1.05 -14.01 1.07
CA VAL A 125 1.44 -13.04 0.04
C VAL A 125 2.32 -11.93 0.61
N GLU A 126 2.08 -11.49 1.84
CA GLU A 126 2.95 -10.54 2.53
C GLU A 126 4.35 -11.13 2.75
N ASP A 127 4.47 -12.37 3.22
CA ASP A 127 5.76 -13.03 3.46
C ASP A 127 6.54 -13.22 2.17
N GLY A 128 5.90 -13.75 1.11
CA GLY A 128 6.54 -13.88 -0.20
C GLY A 128 6.99 -12.53 -0.76
N SER A 129 6.17 -11.49 -0.59
CA SER A 129 6.53 -10.12 -0.99
C SER A 129 7.70 -9.58 -0.17
N TYR A 130 7.69 -9.77 1.16
CA TYR A 130 8.78 -9.37 2.03
C TYR A 130 10.10 -10.08 1.65
N LEU A 131 10.08 -11.40 1.42
CA LEU A 131 11.27 -12.15 1.01
C LEU A 131 11.79 -11.67 -0.35
N LYS A 132 10.91 -11.49 -1.34
CA LYS A 132 11.24 -10.90 -2.64
C LYS A 132 11.96 -9.57 -2.49
N PHE A 133 11.37 -8.61 -1.78
CA PHE A 133 11.90 -7.26 -1.71
C PHE A 133 13.10 -7.13 -0.78
N SER A 134 13.18 -7.87 0.33
CA SER A 134 14.31 -7.81 1.26
C SER A 134 15.61 -8.37 0.65
N GLN A 135 15.50 -9.34 -0.26
CA GLN A 135 16.65 -10.04 -0.86
C GLN A 135 17.12 -9.44 -2.19
N ASN A 136 16.27 -8.68 -2.89
CA ASN A 136 16.61 -8.06 -4.17
C ASN A 136 16.88 -6.57 -3.99
N LYS A 137 18.16 -6.15 -3.95
CA LYS A 137 18.57 -4.77 -3.62
C LYS A 137 17.86 -3.69 -4.43
N ASP A 138 17.86 -3.80 -5.76
CA ASP A 138 17.25 -2.78 -6.63
C ASP A 138 15.73 -2.71 -6.44
N LEU A 139 15.07 -3.87 -6.27
CA LEU A 139 13.63 -3.92 -6.01
C LEU A 139 13.29 -3.37 -4.63
N LYS A 140 14.12 -3.63 -3.63
CA LYS A 140 14.01 -3.08 -2.28
C LYS A 140 13.99 -1.56 -2.32
N GLU A 141 14.96 -0.96 -2.99
CA GLU A 141 15.08 0.49 -3.16
C GLU A 141 13.84 1.06 -3.86
N ARG A 142 13.39 0.43 -4.96
CA ARG A 142 12.16 0.82 -5.66
C ARG A 142 10.92 0.71 -4.78
N LEU A 143 10.78 -0.32 -3.95
CA LEU A 143 9.66 -0.44 -3.01
C LEU A 143 9.70 0.68 -1.97
N LEU A 144 10.85 0.93 -1.35
CA LEU A 144 11.01 1.97 -0.33
C LEU A 144 10.79 3.38 -0.91
N MET A 145 11.18 3.63 -2.16
CA MET A 145 10.94 4.89 -2.87
C MET A 145 9.45 5.21 -3.06
N THR A 146 8.55 4.21 -2.98
CA THR A 146 7.10 4.49 -2.95
C THR A 146 6.71 5.30 -1.72
N GLY A 147 7.54 5.32 -0.66
CA GLY A 147 7.32 6.02 0.59
C GLY A 147 5.96 5.66 1.18
N GLU A 148 5.20 6.64 1.65
CA GLU A 148 3.87 6.40 2.24
C GLU A 148 2.72 6.34 1.21
N ARG A 149 3.01 6.16 -0.09
CA ARG A 149 1.98 6.11 -1.14
C ARG A 149 1.18 4.81 -1.03
N GLU A 150 -0.13 4.91 -1.26
CA GLU A 150 -1.03 3.75 -1.43
C GLU A 150 -0.61 2.96 -2.67
N LEU A 151 -0.44 1.64 -2.53
CA LEU A 151 -0.16 0.74 -3.64
C LEU A 151 -1.47 0.08 -4.08
N VAL A 152 -1.76 0.10 -5.38
CA VAL A 152 -3.07 -0.29 -5.92
C VAL A 152 -2.88 -1.24 -7.09
N GLU A 153 -3.36 -2.47 -6.93
CA GLU A 153 -3.43 -3.47 -8.00
C GLU A 153 -4.62 -3.16 -8.91
N ALA A 154 -4.33 -2.49 -10.03
CA ALA A 154 -5.26 -2.01 -11.04
C ALA A 154 -5.60 -3.10 -12.07
N SER A 155 -5.96 -4.29 -11.59
CA SER A 155 -6.49 -5.37 -12.41
C SER A 155 -7.98 -5.16 -12.67
N ALA A 156 -8.38 -5.15 -13.95
CA ALA A 156 -9.77 -4.90 -14.36
C ALA A 156 -10.74 -6.04 -14.01
N SER A 157 -10.22 -7.26 -13.78
CA SER A 157 -11.04 -8.45 -13.52
C SER A 157 -10.91 -8.98 -12.10
N ASP A 158 -9.85 -8.61 -11.38
CA ASP A 158 -9.59 -9.10 -10.02
C ASP A 158 -10.12 -8.10 -8.99
N ARG A 159 -11.16 -8.49 -8.25
CA ARG A 159 -11.75 -7.70 -7.16
C ARG A 159 -11.32 -8.15 -5.76
N VAL A 160 -10.50 -9.19 -5.66
CA VAL A 160 -9.98 -9.68 -4.37
C VAL A 160 -8.56 -9.14 -4.19
N TRP A 161 -7.64 -9.52 -5.06
CA TRP A 161 -6.27 -9.02 -5.01
C TRP A 161 -6.15 -7.62 -5.59
N GLY A 162 -6.99 -7.29 -6.57
CA GLY A 162 -7.06 -5.98 -7.22
C GLY A 162 -8.30 -5.15 -6.86
N VAL A 163 -8.39 -3.98 -7.49
CA VAL A 163 -9.53 -3.05 -7.35
C VAL A 163 -10.66 -3.30 -8.34
N GLY A 164 -10.52 -4.21 -9.31
CA GLY A 164 -11.54 -4.46 -10.33
C GLY A 164 -11.61 -3.42 -11.45
N PHE A 165 -10.60 -2.56 -11.58
CA PHE A 165 -10.53 -1.52 -12.59
C PHE A 165 -9.10 -1.37 -13.11
N ASN A 166 -8.95 -1.10 -14.41
CA ASN A 166 -7.65 -0.79 -14.97
C ASN A 166 -7.11 0.56 -14.46
N ALA A 167 -5.81 0.80 -14.67
CA ALA A 167 -5.13 1.99 -14.16
C ALA A 167 -5.74 3.33 -14.63
N LYS A 168 -6.42 3.37 -15.79
CA LYS A 168 -7.05 4.60 -16.31
C LYS A 168 -8.32 4.98 -15.55
N SER A 169 -9.09 4.00 -15.09
CA SER A 169 -10.39 4.24 -14.43
C SER A 169 -10.39 4.01 -12.92
N ALA A 170 -9.37 3.31 -12.38
CA ALA A 170 -9.32 2.93 -10.98
C ALA A 170 -9.55 4.12 -10.03
N LEU A 171 -8.76 5.20 -10.16
CA LEU A 171 -8.84 6.33 -9.22
C LEU A 171 -10.18 7.07 -9.24
N SER A 172 -10.90 7.07 -10.38
CA SER A 172 -12.23 7.70 -10.48
C SER A 172 -13.37 6.87 -9.86
N LYS A 173 -13.11 5.62 -9.51
CA LYS A 173 -14.12 4.65 -9.04
C LYS A 173 -13.79 4.08 -7.66
N ARG A 174 -13.16 4.90 -6.81
CA ARG A 174 -12.63 4.45 -5.51
C ARG A 174 -13.68 3.81 -4.61
N ASP A 175 -14.91 4.32 -4.66
CA ASP A 175 -16.03 3.80 -3.87
C ASP A 175 -16.56 2.45 -4.38
N GLU A 176 -16.19 2.04 -5.60
CA GLU A 176 -16.57 0.76 -6.22
C GLU A 176 -15.42 -0.28 -6.18
N TRP A 177 -14.31 0.04 -5.51
CA TRP A 177 -13.13 -0.83 -5.52
C TRP A 177 -13.40 -2.20 -4.91
N GLY A 178 -12.75 -3.19 -5.50
CA GLY A 178 -12.46 -4.45 -4.84
C GLY A 178 -11.52 -4.29 -3.63
N SER A 179 -11.13 -5.41 -3.05
CA SER A 179 -10.42 -5.43 -1.76
C SER A 179 -8.98 -4.92 -1.82
N ASN A 180 -8.34 -4.89 -3.01
CA ASN A 180 -6.94 -4.50 -3.21
C ASN A 180 -5.98 -5.20 -2.23
N LEU A 181 -6.18 -6.50 -1.97
CA LEU A 181 -5.39 -7.22 -0.98
C LEU A 181 -3.90 -7.22 -1.32
N LEU A 182 -3.53 -7.29 -2.61
CA LEU A 182 -2.12 -7.28 -3.00
C LEU A 182 -1.46 -5.95 -2.61
N GLY A 183 -2.12 -4.83 -2.91
CA GLY A 183 -1.64 -3.51 -2.50
C GLY A 183 -1.41 -3.40 -0.99
N LYS A 184 -2.36 -3.92 -0.19
CA LYS A 184 -2.24 -3.97 1.28
C LYS A 184 -1.06 -4.83 1.74
N CYS A 185 -0.89 -6.04 1.19
CA CYS A 185 0.24 -6.92 1.50
C CYS A 185 1.58 -6.27 1.14
N LEU A 186 1.69 -5.62 -0.01
CA LEU A 186 2.90 -4.92 -0.43
C LEU A 186 3.26 -3.75 0.50
N MET A 187 2.26 -3.01 0.98
CA MET A 187 2.49 -1.93 1.95
C MET A 187 2.96 -2.47 3.31
N ARG A 188 2.39 -3.58 3.80
CA ARG A 188 2.88 -4.23 5.03
C ARG A 188 4.30 -4.79 4.86
N ALA A 189 4.58 -5.42 3.72
CA ALA A 189 5.93 -5.87 3.37
C ALA A 189 6.93 -4.71 3.30
N ARG A 190 6.53 -3.55 2.76
CA ARG A 190 7.35 -2.33 2.74
C ARG A 190 7.71 -1.86 4.16
N GLU A 191 6.76 -1.83 5.09
CA GLU A 191 7.05 -1.45 6.47
C GLU A 191 8.01 -2.45 7.14
N ARG A 192 7.83 -3.76 6.93
CA ARG A 192 8.77 -4.78 7.44
C ARG A 192 10.19 -4.59 6.90
N VAL A 193 10.33 -4.35 5.59
CA VAL A 193 11.63 -4.06 4.97
C VAL A 193 12.26 -2.82 5.59
N LYS A 194 11.48 -1.75 5.78
CA LYS A 194 11.95 -0.49 6.37
C LYS A 194 12.42 -0.66 7.82
N GLU A 195 11.69 -1.41 8.63
CA GLU A 195 12.08 -1.75 10.00
C GLU A 195 13.38 -2.54 10.05
N ASP A 196 13.56 -3.52 9.17
CA ASP A 196 14.77 -4.34 9.16
C ASP A 196 16.00 -3.58 8.65
N GLU A 197 15.83 -2.65 7.71
CA GLU A 197 16.92 -1.75 7.32
C GLU A 197 17.28 -0.79 8.46
N ALA A 198 16.30 -0.30 9.23
CA ALA A 198 16.56 0.57 10.37
C ALA A 198 17.32 -0.13 11.52
N LYS A 199 17.15 -1.45 11.69
CA LYS A 199 17.89 -2.26 12.68
C LYS A 199 19.33 -2.58 12.26
N ARG A 200 19.66 -2.41 10.98
CA ARG A 200 20.99 -2.69 10.41
C ARG A 200 21.94 -1.48 10.46
N VAL A 201 21.41 -0.29 10.75
CA VAL A 201 22.14 0.97 10.92
C VAL A 201 22.50 1.16 12.38
#